data_AF-E1LRZ0-F1
#
_entry.id   AF-E1LRZ0-F1
#
_cell.length_a   1.000
_cell.length_b   1.000
_cell.length_c   1.000
_cell.angle_alpha   90.00
_cell.angle_beta   90.00
_cell.angle_gamma   90.00
#
_symmetry.space_group_name_H-M   'P 1'
#
loop_
_entity.id
_entity.type
_entity.pdbx_description
1 polymer ?
#
loop_
_entity_poly.entity_id
_entity_poly.type
_entity_poly.pdbx_seq_one_letter_code
_entity_poly.pdbx_strand_id
1 'polypeptide(L)'
;MIKKSSIKRKKKQVEDISLDTPLLECGFSFNAHFREYFSTLTDVSPFKFTADMATAWRKVKRENDLSFTIQDMLKVYYGNSDYAKYDHSVCQWNQFLKDFCADENSRNYSNKLKVTSILWKEVRNLKAEKIYSKNLLTEYADKINEYGK
;
A
#
# COMPACT_ATOMS: atom_id res chain seq x y z
N MET A 1 14.43 -26.69 -19.26
CA MET A 1 14.78 -25.24 -19.29
C MET A 1 13.65 -24.49 -19.99
N ILE A 2 12.81 -23.77 -19.23
CA ILE A 2 11.66 -23.05 -19.80
C ILE A 2 12.18 -21.72 -20.37
N LYS A 3 12.13 -21.56 -21.69
CA LYS A 3 12.52 -20.33 -22.39
C LYS A 3 11.53 -19.22 -22.03
N LYS A 4 11.97 -18.22 -21.27
CA LYS A 4 11.26 -16.94 -21.11
C LYS A 4 11.25 -16.23 -22.47
N SER A 5 10.09 -16.14 -23.11
CA SER A 5 9.88 -15.28 -24.27
C SER A 5 9.93 -13.82 -23.82
N SER A 6 10.99 -13.10 -24.19
CA SER A 6 11.10 -11.66 -23.99
C SER A 6 10.18 -10.95 -24.99
N ILE A 7 8.91 -10.75 -24.60
CA ILE A 7 8.02 -9.85 -25.32
C ILE A 7 8.58 -8.43 -25.15
N LYS A 8 9.30 -7.94 -26.17
CA LYS A 8 9.73 -6.55 -26.25
C LYS A 8 8.49 -5.68 -26.45
N ARG A 9 7.89 -5.19 -25.36
CA ARG A 9 6.90 -4.11 -25.42
C ARG A 9 7.61 -2.85 -25.94
N LYS A 10 7.27 -2.40 -27.14
CA LYS A 10 7.67 -1.08 -27.65
C LYS A 10 7.17 -0.04 -26.64
N LYS A 11 8.05 0.80 -26.09
CA LYS A 11 7.64 1.99 -25.32
C LYS A 11 6.96 2.95 -26.30
N LYS A 12 5.65 3.11 -26.18
CA LYS A 12 4.89 4.15 -26.88
C LYS A 12 5.27 5.50 -26.23
N GLN A 13 5.54 6.51 -27.04
CA GLN A 13 5.84 7.87 -26.55
C GLN A 13 4.55 8.53 -25.99
N VAL A 14 4.73 9.57 -25.16
CA VAL A 14 3.71 10.28 -24.35
C VAL A 14 2.50 10.75 -25.16
N GLU A 15 2.67 10.97 -26.46
CA GLU A 15 1.69 11.64 -27.34
C GLU A 15 0.43 10.81 -27.67
N ASP A 16 0.38 9.54 -27.28
CA ASP A 16 -0.64 8.58 -27.76
C ASP A 16 -1.47 7.93 -26.63
N ILE A 17 -1.39 8.44 -25.39
CA ILE A 17 -2.18 7.94 -24.26
C ILE A 17 -3.41 8.85 -24.09
N SER A 18 -4.56 8.37 -24.58
CA SER A 18 -5.88 8.96 -24.31
C SER A 18 -6.47 8.43 -22.99
N LEU A 19 -7.46 9.15 -22.46
CA LEU A 19 -8.24 8.74 -21.28
C LEU A 19 -8.87 7.35 -21.43
N ASP A 20 -9.28 6.98 -22.64
CA ASP A 20 -9.88 5.67 -22.94
C ASP A 20 -8.86 4.54 -23.12
N THR A 21 -7.56 4.83 -23.00
CA THR A 21 -6.53 3.81 -23.25
C THR A 21 -6.49 2.80 -22.11
N PRO A 22 -6.60 1.49 -22.37
CA PRO A 22 -6.48 0.47 -21.34
C PRO A 22 -5.10 0.45 -20.68
N LEU A 23 -5.06 0.28 -19.35
CA LEU A 23 -3.80 0.31 -18.59
C LEU A 23 -2.83 -0.81 -18.98
N LEU A 24 -3.37 -1.99 -19.33
CA LEU A 24 -2.56 -3.14 -19.75
C LEU A 24 -1.93 -2.92 -21.14
N GLU A 25 -2.54 -2.09 -21.98
CA GLU A 25 -2.09 -1.79 -23.34
C GLU A 25 -1.07 -0.64 -23.37
N CYS A 26 -1.26 0.41 -22.57
CA CYS A 26 -0.35 1.57 -22.55
C CYS A 26 0.93 1.34 -21.73
N GLY A 27 1.10 0.16 -21.13
CA GLY A 27 2.26 -0.14 -20.29
C GLY A 27 2.27 0.63 -18.97
N PHE A 28 1.09 0.90 -18.41
CA PHE A 28 0.93 1.64 -17.17
C PHE A 28 1.82 1.11 -16.04
N SER A 29 2.48 2.02 -15.33
CA SER A 29 3.20 1.73 -14.09
C SER A 29 3.33 2.98 -13.24
N PHE A 30 3.52 2.80 -11.92
CA PHE A 30 3.70 3.89 -10.96
C PHE A 30 5.10 4.51 -11.04
N ASN A 31 5.42 5.12 -12.18
CA ASN A 31 6.72 5.74 -12.46
C ASN A 31 6.60 7.28 -12.60
N ALA A 32 7.72 7.97 -12.82
CA ALA A 32 7.74 9.43 -12.98
C ALA A 32 6.92 9.89 -14.19
N HIS A 33 7.02 9.19 -15.32
CA HIS A 33 6.29 9.50 -16.55
C HIS A 33 4.76 9.51 -16.34
N PHE A 34 4.18 8.45 -15.77
CA PHE A 34 2.74 8.45 -15.48
C PHE A 34 2.39 9.42 -14.35
N ARG A 35 3.31 9.73 -13.43
CA ARG A 35 3.07 10.75 -12.41
C ARG A 35 2.92 12.14 -13.01
N GLU A 36 3.77 12.51 -13.96
CA GLU A 36 3.69 13.77 -14.71
C GLU A 36 2.39 13.82 -15.53
N TYR A 37 2.08 12.74 -16.25
CA TYR A 37 0.84 12.66 -17.02
C TYR A 37 -0.42 12.84 -16.15
N PHE A 38 -0.52 12.13 -15.02
CA PHE A 38 -1.63 12.31 -14.09
C PHE A 38 -1.61 13.70 -13.43
N SER A 39 -0.44 14.28 -13.17
CA SER A 39 -0.31 15.66 -12.67
C SER A 39 -0.97 16.66 -13.61
N THR A 40 -0.75 16.53 -14.93
CA THR A 40 -1.41 17.35 -15.95
C THR A 40 -2.92 17.12 -15.99
N LEU A 41 -3.38 15.87 -15.88
CA LEU A 41 -4.81 15.54 -15.94
C LEU A 41 -5.59 16.06 -14.72
N THR A 42 -4.98 16.08 -13.55
CA THR A 42 -5.65 16.48 -12.30
C THR A 42 -5.35 17.91 -11.87
N ASP A 43 -4.43 18.59 -12.56
CA ASP A 43 -3.86 19.90 -12.17
C ASP A 43 -3.30 19.92 -10.73
N VAL A 44 -2.67 18.81 -10.31
CA VAL A 44 -2.06 18.66 -8.98
C VAL A 44 -0.57 18.38 -9.12
N SER A 45 0.27 19.23 -8.53
CA SER A 45 1.72 19.04 -8.49
C SER A 45 2.29 19.33 -7.09
N PRO A 46 3.02 18.38 -6.47
CA PRO A 46 3.40 17.07 -7.00
C PRO A 46 2.25 16.05 -6.91
N PHE A 47 1.93 15.38 -8.02
CA PHE A 47 0.94 14.31 -8.04
C PHE A 47 1.40 13.08 -7.24
N LYS A 48 0.49 12.48 -6.48
CA LYS A 48 0.72 11.25 -5.71
C LYS A 48 -0.36 10.21 -5.97
N PHE A 49 0.04 9.06 -6.47
CA PHE A 49 -0.83 7.88 -6.58
C PHE A 49 -1.35 7.46 -5.20
N THR A 50 -2.65 7.19 -5.13
CA THR A 50 -3.32 6.78 -3.89
C THR A 50 -3.19 5.27 -3.64
N ALA A 51 -3.47 4.85 -2.42
CA ALA A 51 -3.51 3.42 -2.07
C ALA A 51 -4.64 2.69 -2.85
N ASP A 52 -5.75 3.37 -3.11
CA ASP A 52 -6.86 2.86 -3.93
C ASP A 52 -6.41 2.62 -5.38
N MET A 53 -5.72 3.58 -6.00
CA MET A 53 -5.16 3.40 -7.35
C MET A 53 -4.18 2.21 -7.41
N ALA A 54 -3.35 2.04 -6.37
CA ALA A 54 -2.47 0.88 -6.26
C ALA A 54 -3.26 -0.44 -6.14
N THR A 55 -4.36 -0.43 -5.41
CA THR A 55 -5.24 -1.60 -5.25
C THR A 55 -5.97 -1.93 -6.54
N ALA A 56 -6.51 -0.92 -7.23
CA ALA A 56 -7.10 -1.03 -8.56
C ALA A 56 -6.10 -1.64 -9.54
N TRP A 57 -4.87 -1.13 -9.61
CA TRP A 57 -3.87 -1.68 -10.54
C TRP A 57 -3.49 -3.14 -10.24
N ARG A 58 -3.44 -3.54 -8.96
CA ARG A 58 -3.25 -4.95 -8.59
C ARG A 58 -4.43 -5.80 -9.04
N LYS A 59 -5.66 -5.32 -8.89
CA LYS A 59 -6.88 -5.98 -9.34
C LYS A 59 -6.88 -6.17 -10.86
N VAL A 60 -6.64 -5.10 -11.63
CA VAL A 60 -6.54 -5.14 -13.09
C VAL A 60 -5.57 -6.22 -13.57
N LYS A 61 -4.36 -6.28 -12.98
CA LYS A 61 -3.37 -7.30 -13.34
C LYS A 61 -3.76 -8.71 -12.94
N ARG A 62 -4.37 -8.88 -11.76
CA ARG A 62 -4.80 -10.19 -11.24
C ARG A 62 -5.93 -10.78 -12.07
N GLU A 63 -6.88 -9.95 -12.46
CA GLU A 63 -8.08 -10.34 -13.20
C GLU A 63 -7.87 -10.21 -14.72
N ASN A 64 -6.71 -9.73 -15.16
CA ASN A 64 -6.38 -9.44 -16.54
C ASN A 64 -7.47 -8.58 -17.22
N ASP A 65 -7.89 -7.53 -16.52
CA ASP A 65 -8.96 -6.64 -16.95
C ASP A 65 -8.47 -5.73 -18.09
N LEU A 66 -8.75 -6.15 -19.33
CA LEU A 66 -8.39 -5.42 -20.55
C LEU A 66 -9.24 -4.17 -20.78
N SER A 67 -10.33 -3.99 -20.02
CA SER A 67 -11.26 -2.88 -20.19
C SER A 67 -10.93 -1.67 -19.31
N PHE A 68 -10.12 -1.86 -18.27
CA PHE A 68 -9.84 -0.80 -17.30
C PHE A 68 -8.91 0.28 -17.88
N THR A 69 -9.40 1.52 -17.95
CA THR A 69 -8.77 2.64 -18.65
C THR A 69 -8.11 3.67 -17.72
N ILE A 70 -7.39 4.64 -18.29
CA ILE A 70 -6.87 5.81 -17.56
C ILE A 70 -8.01 6.58 -16.90
N GLN A 71 -9.14 6.75 -17.60
CA GLN A 71 -10.32 7.42 -17.05
C GLN A 71 -10.86 6.70 -15.82
N ASP A 72 -10.91 5.37 -15.83
CA ASP A 72 -11.35 4.60 -14.65
C ASP A 72 -10.38 4.74 -13.49
N MET A 73 -9.08 4.78 -13.78
CA MET A 73 -8.05 5.07 -12.77
C MET A 73 -8.24 6.46 -12.15
N LEU A 74 -8.66 7.46 -12.93
CA LEU A 74 -9.01 8.79 -12.40
C LEU A 74 -10.30 8.75 -11.57
N LYS A 75 -11.33 7.98 -11.97
CA LYS A 75 -12.54 7.81 -11.14
C LYS A 75 -12.18 7.22 -9.78
N VAL A 76 -11.24 6.26 -9.73
CA VAL A 76 -10.69 5.73 -8.46
C VAL A 76 -9.98 6.83 -7.67
N TYR A 77 -9.15 7.66 -8.31
CA TYR A 77 -8.47 8.77 -7.66
C TYR A 77 -9.43 9.77 -6.99
N TYR A 78 -10.51 10.15 -7.68
CA TYR A 78 -11.52 11.08 -7.14
C TYR A 78 -12.53 10.42 -6.18
N GLY A 79 -12.43 9.12 -5.92
CA GLY A 79 -13.38 8.40 -5.06
C GLY A 79 -14.73 8.11 -5.72
N ASN A 80 -14.84 8.28 -7.04
CA ASN A 80 -16.05 8.09 -7.85
C ASN A 80 -16.18 6.66 -8.41
N SER A 81 -15.39 5.72 -7.91
CA SER A 81 -15.44 4.31 -8.30
C SER A 81 -15.29 3.40 -7.09
N ASP A 82 -16.09 2.34 -7.05
CA ASP A 82 -16.00 1.24 -6.09
C ASP A 82 -15.16 0.06 -6.62
N TYR A 83 -14.55 0.20 -7.82
CA TYR A 83 -13.82 -0.87 -8.49
C TYR A 83 -12.78 -1.54 -7.59
N ALA A 84 -12.08 -0.73 -6.80
CA ALA A 84 -11.20 -1.19 -5.74
C ALA A 84 -11.14 -0.14 -4.64
N LYS A 85 -11.22 -0.61 -3.40
CA LYS A 85 -10.93 0.19 -2.21
C LYS A 85 -9.79 -0.46 -1.45
N TYR A 86 -8.83 0.35 -1.05
CA TYR A 86 -7.76 -0.07 -0.16
C TYR A 86 -8.38 -0.36 1.20
N ASP A 87 -8.27 -1.61 1.62
CA ASP A 87 -8.69 -2.00 2.95
C ASP A 87 -7.68 -1.44 3.96
N HIS A 88 -8.07 -0.34 4.62
CA HIS A 88 -7.26 0.29 5.66
C HIS A 88 -7.02 -0.64 6.86
N SER A 89 -7.82 -1.70 7.04
CA SER A 89 -7.58 -2.73 8.07
C SER A 89 -6.35 -3.61 7.76
N VAL A 90 -5.91 -3.66 6.50
CA VAL A 90 -4.64 -4.33 6.11
C VAL A 90 -3.42 -3.58 6.67
N CYS A 91 -3.63 -2.36 7.20
CA CYS A 91 -2.61 -1.51 7.82
C CYS A 91 -2.53 -1.66 9.35
N GLN A 92 -3.17 -2.66 9.96
CA GLN A 92 -3.21 -2.84 11.42
C GLN A 92 -1.82 -2.82 12.07
N TRP A 93 -0.79 -3.35 11.42
CA TRP A 93 0.59 -3.26 11.90
C TRP A 93 1.07 -1.81 12.07
N ASN A 94 0.79 -0.94 11.10
CA ASN A 94 1.20 0.45 11.18
C ASN A 94 0.41 1.21 12.24
N GLN A 95 -0.88 0.88 12.43
CA GLN A 95 -1.67 1.45 13.50
C GLN A 95 -1.14 1.00 14.86
N PHE A 96 -0.91 -0.30 15.03
CA PHE A 96 -0.31 -0.89 16.22
C PHE A 96 1.05 -0.26 16.57
N LEU A 97 1.91 -0.05 15.57
CA LEU A 97 3.21 0.62 15.75
C LEU A 97 3.04 2.09 16.15
N LYS A 98 2.11 2.82 15.55
CA LYS A 98 1.81 4.21 15.93
C LYS A 98 1.31 4.29 17.36
N ASP A 99 0.37 3.43 17.73
CA ASP A 99 -0.23 3.38 19.06
C ASP A 99 0.82 3.02 20.12
N PHE A 100 1.66 2.01 19.87
CA PHE A 100 2.78 1.69 20.74
C PHE A 100 3.74 2.88 20.89
N CYS A 101 4.12 3.53 19.78
CA CYS A 101 5.04 4.67 19.83
C CYS A 101 4.46 5.91 20.54
N ALA A 102 3.13 6.06 20.57
CA ALA A 102 2.42 7.11 21.30
C ALA A 102 2.35 6.84 22.81
N ASP A 103 2.47 5.59 23.25
CA ASP A 103 2.53 5.23 24.66
C ASP A 103 3.85 5.70 25.30
N GLU A 104 3.75 6.38 26.45
CA GLU A 104 4.89 6.83 27.24
C GLU A 104 5.83 5.68 27.63
N ASN A 105 5.28 4.49 27.91
CA ASN A 105 6.07 3.30 28.27
C ASN A 105 6.98 2.85 27.12
N SER A 106 6.67 3.22 25.86
CA SER A 106 7.55 2.92 24.73
C SER A 106 8.93 3.57 24.88
N ARG A 107 9.04 4.66 25.67
CA ARG A 107 10.31 5.34 25.96
C ARG A 107 11.27 4.48 26.77
N ASN A 108 10.75 3.47 27.48
CA ASN A 108 11.52 2.52 28.27
C ASN A 108 12.25 1.48 27.42
N TYR A 109 12.02 1.43 26.11
CA TYR A 109 12.67 0.49 25.21
C TYR A 109 13.64 1.21 24.28
N SER A 110 14.84 0.65 24.12
CA SER A 110 15.86 1.16 23.19
C SER A 110 15.49 0.80 21.75
N ASN A 111 15.01 -0.43 21.51
CA ASN A 111 14.60 -0.91 20.20
C ASN A 111 13.07 -1.05 20.08
N LYS A 112 12.40 0.10 19.92
CA LYS A 112 10.94 0.20 19.78
C LYS A 112 10.38 -0.72 18.71
N LEU A 113 10.98 -0.71 17.51
CA LEU A 113 10.49 -1.51 16.38
C LEU A 113 10.54 -3.01 16.68
N LYS A 114 11.62 -3.48 17.34
CA LYS A 114 11.76 -4.88 17.72
C LYS A 114 10.70 -5.28 18.75
N VAL A 115 10.51 -4.47 19.80
CA VAL A 115 9.47 -4.69 20.81
C VAL A 115 8.08 -4.75 20.16
N THR A 116 7.73 -3.76 19.34
CA THR A 116 6.46 -3.76 18.60
C THR A 116 6.29 -5.02 17.75
N SER A 117 7.34 -5.49 17.07
CA SER A 117 7.28 -6.69 16.22
C SER A 117 7.01 -7.97 17.00
N ILE A 118 7.57 -8.06 18.21
CA ILE A 118 7.33 -9.17 19.13
C ILE A 118 5.86 -9.13 19.57
N LEU A 119 5.38 -8.01 20.08
CA LEU A 119 3.99 -7.87 20.55
C LEU A 119 2.98 -8.12 19.43
N TRP A 120 3.22 -7.58 18.23
CA TRP A 120 2.37 -7.81 17.07
C TRP A 120 2.29 -9.27 16.67
N LYS A 121 3.41 -10.00 16.73
CA LYS A 121 3.42 -11.43 16.42
C LYS A 121 2.48 -12.21 17.35
N GLU A 122 2.41 -11.81 18.62
CA GLU A 122 1.52 -12.43 19.60
C GLU A 122 0.05 -12.12 19.28
N VAL A 123 -0.30 -10.84 19.08
CA VAL A 123 -1.70 -10.45 18.86
C VAL A 123 -2.23 -10.80 17.46
N ARG A 124 -1.36 -10.89 16.45
CA ARG A 124 -1.75 -11.15 15.05
C ARG A 124 -2.49 -12.49 14.89
N ASN A 125 -2.12 -13.48 15.69
CA ASN A 125 -2.67 -14.84 15.60
C ASN A 125 -3.90 -15.05 16.49
N LEU A 126 -4.25 -14.07 17.33
CA LEU A 126 -5.42 -14.14 18.19
C LEU A 126 -6.69 -13.78 17.40
N LYS A 127 -7.83 -14.33 17.85
CA LYS A 127 -9.16 -13.96 17.33
C LYS A 127 -9.63 -12.57 17.80
N ALA A 128 -8.93 -11.99 18.77
CA ALA A 128 -9.22 -10.68 19.33
C ALA A 128 -8.84 -9.52 18.40
N GLU A 129 -9.22 -8.30 18.77
CA GLU A 129 -8.84 -7.09 18.05
C GLU A 129 -7.31 -6.90 18.02
N LYS A 130 -6.76 -6.68 16.82
CA LYS A 130 -5.31 -6.53 16.57
C LYS A 130 -4.86 -5.11 16.84
N ILE A 131 -5.14 -4.62 18.04
CA ILE A 131 -4.89 -3.25 18.49
C ILE A 131 -3.84 -3.30 19.60
N TYR A 132 -3.03 -2.26 19.70
CA TYR A 132 -2.10 -2.12 20.81
C TYR A 132 -2.85 -1.85 22.11
N SER A 133 -2.43 -2.51 23.18
CA SER A 133 -2.87 -2.22 24.54
C SER A 133 -1.68 -2.21 25.48
N LYS A 134 -1.68 -1.32 26.46
CA LYS A 134 -0.64 -1.25 27.50
C LYS A 134 -0.47 -2.57 28.25
N ASN A 135 -1.53 -3.37 28.38
CA ASN A 135 -1.49 -4.68 29.02
C ASN A 135 -0.54 -5.67 28.31
N LEU A 136 -0.28 -5.48 27.01
CA LEU A 136 0.65 -6.32 26.26
C LEU A 136 2.09 -6.18 26.78
N LEU A 137 2.44 -5.03 27.36
CA LEU A 137 3.77 -4.81 27.94
C LEU A 137 3.99 -5.67 29.18
N THR A 138 2.94 -5.84 29.99
CA THR A 138 2.98 -6.68 31.20
C THR A 138 2.81 -8.16 30.85
N GLU A 139 1.91 -8.50 29.93
CA GLU A 139 1.62 -9.88 29.54
C GLU A 139 2.81 -10.55 28.83
N TYR A 140 3.53 -9.79 28.00
CA TYR A 140 4.68 -10.30 27.25
C TYR A 140 6.01 -9.72 27.74
N ALA A 141 6.07 -9.26 29.00
CA ALA A 141 7.27 -8.66 29.60
C ALA A 141 8.52 -9.52 29.40
N ASP A 142 8.41 -10.83 29.67
CA ASP A 142 9.50 -11.80 29.51
C ASP A 142 10.10 -11.84 28.11
N LYS A 143 9.31 -11.50 27.08
CA LYS A 143 9.75 -11.49 25.68
C LYS A 143 10.37 -10.16 25.25
N ILE A 144 10.14 -9.07 25.99
CA ILE A 144 10.52 -7.71 25.59
C ILE A 144 11.50 -7.03 26.56
N ASN A 145 11.70 -7.57 27.77
CA ASN A 145 12.55 -6.99 28.80
C ASN A 145 14.01 -6.83 28.38
N GLU A 146 14.54 -7.72 27.54
CA GLU A 146 15.91 -7.61 26.99
C GLU A 146 16.13 -6.32 26.17
N TYR A 147 15.05 -5.72 25.66
CA TYR A 147 15.10 -4.49 24.87
C TYR A 147 14.82 -3.23 25.71
N GLY A 148 14.68 -3.40 27.03
CA GLY A 148 14.56 -2.32 28.00
C GLY A 148 15.81 -1.44 28.05
N LYS A 149 15.64 -0.21 28.56
CA LYS A 149 16.73 0.70 28.90
C LYS A 149 17.11 0.58 30.37
#